data_AF-A0A923I2Y8-F1
#
_entry.id   AF-A0A923I2Y8-F1
#
_cell.length_a   1.000
_cell.length_b   1.000
_cell.length_c   1.000
_cell.angle_alpha   90.00
_cell.angle_beta   90.00
_cell.angle_gamma   90.00
#
_symmetry.space_group_name_H-M   'P 1'
#
loop_
_entity.id
_entity.type
_entity.pdbx_description
1 polymer ?
#
loop_
_entity_poly.entity_id
_entity_poly.type
_entity_poly.pdbx_seq_one_letter_code
_entity_poly.pdbx_strand_id
1 'polypeptide(L)'
;MSYANQRDPDLGRKLYMGAISVPAQLRGQDIVLPPMASRCVNCHSRASSQASGKAYAAVDKLAQNFGPVLEAGMLRNRQSRRGGPASSYELASFCRVLKTGIDPAHILISRNMPVFQMNDEQCEALWQFLNQTR
;
A
#
# COMPACT_ATOMS: atom_id res chain seq x y z
N MET A 1 -33.09 6.49 -16.18
CA MET A 1 -32.09 7.35 -15.52
C MET A 1 -30.85 6.50 -15.27
N SER A 2 -29.90 6.52 -16.19
CA SER A 2 -28.68 5.72 -16.12
C SER A 2 -27.58 6.58 -15.53
N TYR A 3 -27.25 6.40 -14.25
CA TYR A 3 -26.04 6.96 -13.68
C TYR A 3 -24.86 6.18 -14.25
N ALA A 4 -24.22 6.76 -15.27
CA ALA A 4 -22.97 6.25 -15.79
C ALA A 4 -21.97 6.08 -14.65
N ASN A 5 -21.41 4.89 -14.58
CA ASN A 5 -20.43 4.42 -13.61
C ASN A 5 -19.14 5.24 -13.76
N GLN A 6 -19.10 6.45 -13.18
CA GLN A 6 -17.91 7.30 -13.20
C GLN A 6 -16.95 6.80 -12.13
N ARG A 7 -15.96 5.99 -12.55
CA ARG A 7 -14.82 5.64 -11.71
C ARG A 7 -14.14 6.93 -11.25
N ASP A 8 -14.08 7.14 -9.94
CA ASP A 8 -13.39 8.28 -9.35
C ASP A 8 -11.88 8.18 -9.65
N PRO A 9 -11.31 9.05 -10.50
CA PRO A 9 -9.91 8.96 -10.91
C PRO A 9 -8.94 9.16 -9.73
N ASP A 10 -9.42 9.73 -8.63
CA ASP A 10 -8.65 9.95 -7.40
C ASP A 10 -8.81 8.84 -6.36
N LEU A 11 -9.60 7.78 -6.63
CA LEU A 11 -9.90 6.73 -5.66
C LEU A 11 -8.64 6.12 -5.05
N GLY A 12 -7.64 5.77 -5.87
CA GLY A 12 -6.38 5.20 -5.39
C GLY A 12 -5.61 6.14 -4.46
N ARG A 13 -5.62 7.44 -4.76
CA ARG A 13 -5.01 8.47 -3.91
C ARG A 13 -5.76 8.61 -2.59
N LYS A 14 -7.09 8.62 -2.62
CA LYS A 14 -7.96 8.72 -1.44
C LYS A 14 -7.79 7.50 -0.53
N LEU A 15 -7.66 6.30 -1.09
CA LEU A 15 -7.35 5.07 -0.34
C LEU A 15 -5.97 5.14 0.30
N TYR A 16 -4.93 5.52 -0.46
CA TYR A 16 -3.56 5.63 0.05
C TYR A 16 -3.45 6.62 1.23
N MET A 17 -4.09 7.79 1.09
CA MET A 17 -4.10 8.84 2.12
C MET A 17 -5.07 8.52 3.29
N GLY A 18 -5.94 7.53 3.14
CA GLY A 18 -6.97 7.20 4.12
C GLY A 18 -8.10 8.22 4.22
N ALA A 19 -8.37 8.97 3.14
CA ALA A 19 -9.54 9.83 3.01
C ALA A 19 -10.82 9.00 2.81
N ILE A 20 -10.69 7.81 2.22
CA ILE A 20 -11.72 6.76 2.23
C ILE A 20 -11.22 5.67 3.18
N SER A 21 -12.03 5.34 4.18
CA SER A 21 -11.71 4.28 5.12
C SER A 21 -12.05 2.92 4.52
N VAL A 22 -11.13 1.97 4.67
CA VAL A 22 -11.37 0.56 4.41
C VAL A 22 -11.16 -0.19 5.72
N PRO A 23 -12.13 -1.04 6.16
CA PRO A 23 -11.95 -1.87 7.34
C PRO A 23 -10.67 -2.71 7.21
N ALA A 24 -9.86 -2.69 8.25
CA ALA A 24 -8.60 -3.43 8.30
C ALA A 24 -8.33 -3.94 9.70
N GLN A 25 -7.57 -5.01 9.81
CA GLN A 25 -7.14 -5.58 11.09
C GLN A 25 -5.68 -6.03 11.00
N LEU A 26 -5.02 -6.14 12.15
CA LEU A 26 -3.72 -6.79 12.20
C LEU A 26 -3.91 -8.31 12.13
N ARG A 27 -3.03 -9.00 11.40
CA ARG A 27 -3.14 -10.44 11.25
C ARG A 27 -2.94 -11.14 12.60
N GLY A 28 -3.91 -11.97 12.99
CA GLY A 28 -3.96 -12.65 14.29
C GLY A 28 -4.67 -11.85 15.38
N GLN A 29 -5.32 -10.74 15.02
CA GLN A 29 -6.22 -9.99 15.90
C GLN A 29 -7.61 -9.90 15.24
N ASP A 30 -8.65 -10.01 16.06
CA ASP A 30 -10.06 -9.91 15.63
C ASP A 30 -10.66 -8.52 15.88
N ILE A 31 -9.79 -7.51 15.98
CA ILE A 31 -10.18 -6.13 16.25
C ILE A 31 -9.99 -5.32 14.97
N VAL A 32 -11.08 -4.70 14.51
CA VAL A 32 -11.03 -3.74 13.41
C VAL A 32 -10.30 -2.49 13.90
N LEU A 33 -9.29 -2.07 13.14
CA LEU A 33 -8.51 -0.88 13.43
C LEU A 33 -9.34 0.39 13.23
N PRO A 34 -9.14 1.43 14.05
CA PRO A 34 -9.67 2.76 13.77
C PRO A 34 -9.21 3.22 12.37
N PRO A 35 -10.06 3.91 11.59
CA PRO A 35 -9.71 4.38 10.23
C PRO A 35 -8.40 5.15 10.11
N MET A 36 -8.03 5.89 11.17
CA MET A 36 -6.80 6.67 11.23
C MET A 36 -5.54 5.81 11.37
N ALA A 37 -5.65 4.59 11.91
CA ALA A 37 -4.53 3.69 12.15
C ALA A 37 -4.18 2.84 10.92
N SER A 38 -5.12 2.61 10.00
CA SER A 38 -4.95 1.73 8.84
C SER A 38 -4.52 2.44 7.54
N ARG A 39 -4.17 3.74 7.60
CA ARG A 39 -3.81 4.50 6.40
C ARG A 39 -2.44 4.07 5.86
N CYS A 40 -2.34 3.84 4.55
CA CYS A 40 -1.09 3.40 3.91
C CYS A 40 0.06 4.39 4.16
N VAL A 41 -0.25 5.69 4.12
CA VAL A 41 0.70 6.80 4.39
C VAL A 41 1.33 6.79 5.77
N ASN A 42 0.75 6.10 6.75
CA ASN A 42 1.33 6.04 8.10
C ASN A 42 2.63 5.21 8.11
N CYS A 43 2.82 4.31 7.14
CA CYS A 43 3.95 3.38 7.11
C CYS A 43 4.76 3.45 5.81
N HIS A 44 4.13 3.85 4.71
CA HIS A 44 4.73 3.86 3.39
C HIS A 44 4.87 5.28 2.87
N SER A 45 6.03 5.58 2.28
CA SER A 45 6.22 6.76 1.43
C SER A 45 6.08 6.40 -0.04
N ARG A 46 5.62 7.36 -0.87
CA ARG A 46 5.80 7.32 -2.33
C ARG A 46 7.06 8.10 -2.71
N ALA A 47 7.76 7.68 -3.75
CA ALA A 47 9.00 8.32 -4.19
C ALA A 47 8.85 9.81 -4.53
N SER A 48 7.70 10.22 -5.07
CA SER A 48 7.41 11.64 -5.36
C SER A 48 7.29 12.54 -4.13
N SER A 49 7.16 11.96 -2.93
CA SER A 49 7.14 12.69 -1.65
C SER A 49 8.54 12.90 -1.06
N GLN A 50 9.58 12.27 -1.62
CA GLN A 50 10.96 12.35 -1.16
C GLN A 50 11.84 13.32 -1.97
N ALA A 51 11.37 13.81 -3.13
CA ALA A 51 12.13 14.68 -4.00
C ALA A 51 12.31 16.12 -3.47
N SER A 52 11.60 16.51 -2.41
CA SER A 52 11.88 17.74 -1.65
C SER A 52 13.04 17.49 -0.69
N GLY A 53 14.24 17.34 -1.25
CA GLY A 53 15.48 17.24 -0.51
C GLY A 53 15.74 18.49 0.33
N LYS A 54 15.54 18.37 1.64
CA LYS A 54 16.44 18.98 2.62
C LYS A 54 16.77 17.93 3.66
N ALA A 55 18.02 17.51 3.64
CA ALA A 55 18.66 16.82 4.73
C ALA A 55 18.67 17.75 5.96
N TYR A 56 17.59 17.73 6.74
CA TYR A 56 17.66 18.04 8.17
C TYR A 56 18.11 16.76 8.87
N ALA A 57 19.38 16.42 8.65
CA ALA A 57 20.08 15.48 9.51
C ALA A 57 20.00 16.04 10.94
N ALA A 58 19.51 15.20 11.87
CA ALA A 58 19.57 15.34 13.33
C ALA A 58 18.35 15.85 14.13
N VAL A 59 17.13 15.99 13.57
CA VAL A 59 15.93 16.18 14.42
C VAL A 59 14.68 15.33 14.12
N ASP A 60 14.65 14.52 13.07
CA ASP A 60 13.47 13.68 12.76
C ASP A 60 13.79 12.18 12.74
N LYS A 61 14.12 11.64 13.92
CA LYS A 61 14.23 10.19 14.16
C LYS A 61 12.85 9.49 14.22
N LEU A 62 11.75 10.23 13.99
CA LEU A 62 10.36 9.81 14.21
C LEU A 62 9.52 9.63 12.94
N ALA A 63 9.92 10.15 11.78
CA ALA A 63 9.31 9.77 10.50
C ALA A 63 9.96 8.48 9.95
N GLN A 64 9.97 7.42 10.76
CA GLN A 64 10.40 6.11 10.29
C GLN A 64 9.30 5.51 9.43
N ASN A 65 9.54 5.40 8.12
CA ASN A 65 8.74 4.53 7.27
C ASN A 65 8.87 3.10 7.80
N PHE A 66 7.82 2.59 8.45
CA PHE A 66 7.76 1.20 8.91
C PHE A 66 7.63 0.19 7.75
N GLY A 67 7.24 0.66 6.58
CA GLY A 67 7.14 -0.10 5.35
C GLY A 67 8.12 0.36 4.27
N PRO A 68 8.36 -0.46 3.22
CA PRO A 68 9.15 -0.04 2.07
C PRO A 68 8.48 1.11 1.33
N VAL A 69 9.29 1.88 0.58
CA VAL A 69 8.80 2.86 -0.39
C VAL A 69 7.93 2.14 -1.43
N LEU A 70 6.73 2.66 -1.67
CA LEU A 70 5.80 2.14 -2.69
C LEU A 70 5.93 3.00 -3.95
N GLU A 71 6.69 2.50 -4.91
CA GLU A 71 6.86 3.10 -6.24
C GLU A 71 6.76 2.02 -7.32
N ALA A 72 6.49 2.44 -8.56
CA ALA A 72 6.28 1.55 -9.70
C ALA A 72 7.43 0.54 -9.88
N GLY A 73 8.69 0.99 -9.78
CA GLY A 73 9.86 0.12 -9.89
C GLY A 73 9.93 -0.94 -8.79
N MET A 74 9.64 -0.57 -7.55
CA MET A 74 9.66 -1.48 -6.39
C MET A 74 8.52 -2.49 -6.39
N LEU A 75 7.41 -2.20 -7.07
CA LEU A 75 6.31 -3.13 -7.24
C LEU A 75 6.56 -4.06 -8.44
N ARG A 76 6.95 -3.51 -9.59
CA ARG A 76 6.94 -4.25 -10.87
C ARG A 76 8.26 -4.93 -11.21
N ASN A 77 9.39 -4.47 -10.71
CA ASN A 77 10.66 -5.12 -10.99
C ASN A 77 10.76 -6.42 -10.19
N ARG A 78 11.37 -7.46 -10.77
CA ARG A 78 11.70 -8.66 -10.00
C ARG A 78 12.68 -8.29 -8.91
N GLN A 79 12.31 -8.60 -7.67
CA GLN A 79 13.18 -8.38 -6.53
C GLN A 79 13.31 -9.67 -5.74
N SER A 80 14.55 -10.03 -5.43
CA SER A 80 14.82 -11.02 -4.40
C SER A 80 14.56 -10.36 -3.06
N ARG A 81 13.53 -10.82 -2.34
CA ARG A 81 13.17 -10.31 -1.03
C ARG A 81 13.07 -11.48 -0.06
N ARG A 82 13.62 -11.29 1.15
CA ARG A 82 13.40 -12.19 2.30
C ARG A 82 13.79 -13.65 2.04
N GLY A 83 14.85 -13.89 1.26
CA GLY A 83 15.39 -15.23 0.99
C GLY A 83 14.51 -16.12 0.08
N GLY A 84 13.40 -15.60 -0.44
CA GLY A 84 12.57 -16.27 -1.43
C GLY A 84 13.06 -16.05 -2.88
N PRO A 85 12.50 -16.78 -3.86
CA PRO A 85 12.76 -16.53 -5.28
C PRO A 85 12.45 -15.08 -5.66
N ALA A 86 13.20 -14.54 -6.62
CA ALA A 86 12.93 -13.19 -7.11
C ALA A 86 11.52 -13.11 -7.73
N SER A 87 10.68 -12.24 -7.18
CA SER A 87 9.28 -12.06 -7.59
C SER A 87 8.98 -10.59 -7.87
N SER A 88 8.00 -10.33 -8.71
CA SER A 88 7.39 -9.01 -8.93
C SER A 88 5.93 -9.04 -8.48
N TYR A 89 5.39 -7.88 -8.16
CA TYR A 89 3.96 -7.72 -7.99
C TYR A 89 3.29 -7.54 -9.35
N GLU A 90 2.25 -8.34 -9.56
CA GLU A 90 1.16 -8.08 -10.49
C GLU A 90 -0.10 -7.69 -9.71
N LEU A 91 -1.09 -7.08 -10.39
CA LEU A 91 -2.35 -6.63 -9.77
C LEU A 91 -2.97 -7.70 -8.85
N ALA A 92 -3.11 -8.93 -9.31
CA ALA A 92 -3.69 -10.02 -8.53
C ALA A 92 -2.88 -10.32 -7.25
N SER A 93 -1.55 -10.38 -7.36
CA SER A 93 -0.65 -10.63 -6.22
C SER A 93 -0.60 -9.45 -5.24
N PHE A 94 -0.73 -8.22 -5.73
CA PHE A 94 -0.84 -7.02 -4.92
C PHE A 94 -2.15 -7.03 -4.11
N CYS A 95 -3.29 -7.30 -4.76
CA CYS A 95 -4.57 -7.44 -4.07
C CYS A 95 -4.54 -8.56 -3.04
N ARG A 96 -3.89 -9.69 -3.35
CA ARG A 96 -3.70 -10.77 -2.38
C ARG A 96 -2.91 -10.30 -1.16
N VAL A 97 -1.79 -9.60 -1.34
CA VAL A 97 -1.02 -9.05 -0.22
C VAL A 97 -1.87 -8.16 0.66
N LEU A 98 -2.69 -7.27 0.10
CA LEU A 98 -3.55 -6.39 0.88
C LEU A 98 -4.65 -7.14 1.64
N LYS A 99 -5.25 -8.17 1.04
CA LYS A 99 -6.35 -8.92 1.64
C LYS A 99 -5.88 -9.98 2.65
N THR A 100 -4.66 -10.51 2.50
CA THR A 100 -4.19 -11.70 3.24
C THR A 100 -2.85 -11.54 3.93
N GLY A 101 -2.06 -10.53 3.55
CA GLY A 101 -0.68 -10.37 3.97
C GLY A 101 0.30 -11.35 3.30
N ILE A 102 -0.10 -12.02 2.22
CA ILE A 102 0.74 -13.00 1.50
C ILE A 102 1.31 -12.40 0.21
N ASP A 103 2.61 -12.15 0.31
CA ASP A 103 3.65 -12.18 -0.70
C ASP A 103 3.44 -12.71 -2.14
N PRO A 104 3.90 -12.09 -3.26
CA PRO A 104 4.03 -12.79 -4.54
C PRO A 104 4.90 -14.06 -4.47
N ALA A 105 5.94 -14.07 -3.63
CA ALA A 105 6.76 -15.25 -3.34
C ALA A 105 6.17 -16.15 -2.24
N HIS A 106 4.87 -15.97 -1.91
CA HIS A 106 4.14 -16.70 -0.87
C HIS A 106 4.68 -16.51 0.56
N ILE A 107 5.44 -15.43 0.79
CA ILE A 107 5.93 -15.08 2.12
C ILE A 107 4.90 -14.23 2.87
N LEU A 108 4.68 -14.55 4.14
CA LEU A 108 3.87 -13.71 5.03
C LEU A 108 4.61 -12.42 5.37
N ILE A 109 4.02 -11.27 5.03
CA ILE A 109 4.57 -9.96 5.39
C ILE A 109 4.41 -9.67 6.88
N SER A 110 5.04 -8.60 7.37
CA SER A 110 5.00 -8.19 8.78
C SER A 110 3.58 -8.18 9.35
N ARG A 111 3.40 -8.70 10.57
CA ARG A 111 2.10 -8.69 11.27
C ARG A 111 1.58 -7.27 11.54
N ASN A 112 2.47 -6.27 11.51
CA ASN A 112 2.14 -4.86 11.70
C ASN A 112 1.54 -4.21 10.44
N MET A 113 1.62 -4.87 9.27
CA MET A 113 0.90 -4.41 8.08
C MET A 113 -0.54 -4.93 8.16
N PRO A 114 -1.56 -4.04 8.17
CA PRO A 114 -2.95 -4.48 8.22
C PRO A 114 -3.35 -5.30 7.00
N VAL A 115 -4.30 -6.22 7.20
CA VAL A 115 -5.06 -6.86 6.12
C VAL A 115 -6.39 -6.14 5.95
N PHE A 116 -6.77 -5.86 4.71
CA PHE A 116 -7.88 -4.97 4.37
C PHE A 116 -9.04 -5.73 3.74
N GLN A 117 -10.25 -5.33 4.09
CA GLN A 117 -11.49 -5.76 3.41
C GLN A 117 -11.71 -4.90 2.15
N MET A 118 -10.81 -5.01 1.17
CA MET A 118 -10.91 -4.28 -0.10
C MET A 118 -11.74 -5.05 -1.13
N ASN A 119 -12.59 -4.34 -1.86
CA ASN A 119 -13.17 -4.85 -3.10
C ASN A 119 -12.17 -4.70 -4.27
N ASP A 120 -12.53 -5.26 -5.43
CA ASP A 120 -11.60 -5.30 -6.58
C ASP A 120 -11.38 -3.93 -7.21
N GLU A 121 -12.40 -3.08 -7.26
CA GLU A 121 -12.29 -1.71 -7.76
C GLU A 121 -11.34 -0.86 -6.91
N GLN A 122 -11.45 -0.94 -5.58
CA GLN A 122 -10.56 -0.25 -4.65
C GLN A 122 -9.11 -0.72 -4.80
N CYS A 123 -8.91 -2.03 -4.92
CA CYS A 123 -7.57 -2.57 -5.10
C CYS A 123 -6.95 -2.13 -6.44
N GLU A 124 -7.73 -2.21 -7.53
CA GLU A 124 -7.28 -1.79 -8.86
C GLU A 124 -6.94 -0.30 -8.89
N ALA A 125 -7.77 0.56 -8.29
CA ALA A 125 -7.52 1.99 -8.22
C ALA A 125 -6.24 2.31 -7.42
N LEU A 126 -6.01 1.63 -6.29
CA LEU A 126 -4.78 1.79 -5.51
C LEU A 126 -3.55 1.31 -6.29
N TRP A 127 -3.65 0.16 -6.97
CA TRP A 127 -2.58 -0.35 -7.83
C TRP A 127 -2.20 0.64 -8.93
N GLN A 128 -3.19 1.18 -9.66
CA GLN A 128 -2.98 2.17 -10.70
C GLN A 128 -2.28 3.41 -10.13
N PHE A 129 -2.75 3.94 -9.00
CA PHE A 129 -2.16 5.12 -8.36
C PHE A 129 -0.68 4.93 -7.93
N LEU A 130 -0.32 3.74 -7.45
CA LEU A 130 1.07 3.44 -7.05
C LEU A 130 2.00 3.20 -8.24
N ASN A 131 1.45 2.80 -9.39
CA ASN A 131 2.22 2.50 -10.60
C ASN A 131 2.25 3.64 -11.62
N GLN A 132 1.57 4.75 -11.36
CA GLN A 132 1.74 5.98 -12.13
C GLN A 132 3.17 6.51 -11.97
N THR A 133 3.98 6.40 -13.02
CA THR A 133 5.22 7.15 -13.19
C THR A 133 4.86 8.59 -13.51
N ARG A 134 5.24 9.54 -12.64
CA ARG A 134 5.32 10.96 -13.01
C ARG A 134 6.76 11.30 -13.30
#